data_AF-A0A2X1PQF7-F1
#
_entry.id   AF-A0A2X1PQF7-F1
#
_cell.length_a   1.000
_cell.length_b   1.000
_cell.length_c   1.000
_cell.angle_alpha   90.00
_cell.angle_beta   90.00
_cell.angle_gamma   90.00
#
_symmetry.space_group_name_H-M   'P 1'
#
loop_
_entity.id
_entity.type
_entity.pdbx_description
1 polymer ?
#
loop_
_entity_poly.entity_id
_entity_poly.type
_entity_poly.pdbx_seq_one_letter_code
_entity_poly.pdbx_strand_id
1 'polypeptide(L)'
;MILLIGGLFLIIKSSGEIKEAINHQEHHESESKNKVSYLGVLIQIAVLDIVFSLDSVITAVGMASHLPVMILAIMIAVGVMMFAAKPIGDFVDTHPTLKILALAFLILVGISLIAESLDIHIPKGYIYFAMGFSVVVEMINIRMRRLMK
;
A
#
# COMPACT_ATOMS: atom_id res chain seq x y z
N MET A 1 5.12 -4.86 -19.90
CA MET A 1 6.50 -4.96 -19.36
C MET A 1 6.70 -4.17 -18.08
N ILE A 2 6.32 -2.88 -18.04
CA ILE A 2 6.43 -2.05 -16.81
C ILE A 2 5.61 -2.63 -15.64
N LEU A 3 4.37 -3.08 -15.90
CA LEU A 3 3.50 -3.70 -14.89
C LEU A 3 4.09 -4.97 -14.27
N LEU A 4 4.71 -5.83 -15.09
CA LEU A 4 5.34 -7.08 -14.63
C LEU A 4 6.53 -6.81 -13.70
N ILE A 5 7.39 -5.87 -14.10
CA ILE A 5 8.55 -5.45 -13.29
C ILE A 5 8.10 -4.78 -12.00
N GLY A 6 7.10 -3.89 -12.08
CA GLY A 6 6.51 -3.23 -10.91
C GLY A 6 5.90 -4.25 -9.94
N GLY A 7 5.08 -5.18 -10.43
CA GLY A 7 4.45 -6.20 -9.60
C GLY A 7 5.45 -7.11 -8.90
N LEU A 8 6.50 -7.55 -9.60
CA LEU A 8 7.57 -8.36 -9.00
C LEU A 8 8.35 -7.58 -7.93
N PHE A 9 8.65 -6.31 -8.19
CA PHE A 9 9.29 -5.41 -7.21
C PHE A 9 8.46 -5.30 -5.92
N LEU A 10 7.14 -5.11 -6.04
CA LEU A 10 6.24 -5.03 -4.89
C LEU A 10 6.23 -6.29 -4.04
N ILE A 11 6.16 -7.47 -4.67
CA ILE A 11 6.10 -8.75 -3.96
C ILE A 11 7.41 -8.99 -3.19
N ILE A 12 8.56 -8.86 -3.87
CA ILE A 12 9.87 -9.12 -3.26
C ILE A 12 10.12 -8.17 -2.09
N LYS A 13 9.89 -6.87 -2.32
CA LYS A 13 10.14 -5.84 -1.30
C LYS A 13 9.23 -6.01 -0.09
N SER A 14 7.92 -6.16 -0.32
CA SER A 14 6.94 -6.27 0.77
C SER A 14 7.12 -7.57 1.56
N SER A 15 7.47 -8.68 0.90
CA SER A 15 7.80 -9.94 1.59
C SER A 15 9.04 -9.80 2.47
N GLY A 16 10.07 -9.07 1.99
CA GLY A 16 11.26 -8.75 2.77
C GLY A 16 10.94 -7.89 4.00
N GLU A 17 10.13 -6.86 3.83
CA GLU A 17 9.74 -5.98 4.95
C GLU A 17 8.84 -6.68 5.98
N ILE A 18 7.95 -7.58 5.54
CA ILE A 18 7.16 -8.41 6.47
C ILE A 18 8.07 -9.31 7.29
N LYS A 19 9.03 -9.98 6.64
CA LYS A 19 10.00 -10.84 7.34
C LYS A 19 10.81 -10.05 8.36
N GLU A 20 11.26 -8.86 7.99
CA GLU A 20 11.96 -7.96 8.90
C GLU A 20 11.06 -7.51 10.06
N ALA A 21 9.82 -7.11 9.79
CA ALA A 21 8.87 -6.68 10.81
C ALA A 21 8.52 -7.79 11.82
N ILE A 22 8.42 -9.05 11.37
CA ILE A 22 8.17 -10.21 12.24
C ILE A 22 9.41 -10.51 13.10
N ASN A 23 10.60 -10.55 12.49
CA ASN A 23 11.84 -10.82 13.22
C ASN A 23 12.15 -9.76 14.29
N HIS A 24 11.75 -8.50 14.08
CA HIS A 24 11.87 -7.44 15.08
C HIS A 24 10.88 -7.59 16.25
N GLN A 25 9.78 -8.35 16.09
CA GLN A 25 8.86 -8.66 17.20
C GLN A 25 9.34 -9.84 18.05
N GLU A 26 10.12 -10.77 17.50
CA GLU A 26 10.66 -11.93 18.24
C GLU A 26 11.91 -11.59 19.08
N HIS A 27 12.70 -10.58 18.70
CA HIS A 27 13.90 -10.15 19.42
C HIS A 27 13.65 -9.01 20.42
N HIS A 28 12.80 -9.24 21.42
CA HIS A 28 12.66 -8.35 22.58
C HIS A 28 13.59 -8.69 23.77
N GLU A 29 14.57 -9.59 23.60
CA GLU A 29 15.55 -9.90 24.66
C GLU A 29 17.02 -9.57 24.39
N SER A 30 17.39 -8.94 23.27
CA SER A 30 18.77 -8.44 23.15
C SER A 30 18.91 -7.33 22.12
N GLU A 31 19.47 -6.22 22.62
CA GLU A 31 20.04 -5.08 21.94
C GLU A 31 20.21 -5.20 20.41
N SER A 32 19.40 -4.44 19.66
CA SER A 32 19.92 -3.54 18.62
C SER A 32 18.79 -2.71 18.02
N LYS A 33 18.98 -1.39 18.02
CA LYS A 33 18.10 -0.41 17.37
C LYS A 33 18.23 -0.53 15.85
N ASN A 34 17.49 -1.42 15.21
CA ASN A 34 17.18 -1.24 13.79
C ASN A 34 15.73 -0.76 13.67
N LYS A 35 15.60 0.57 13.65
CA LYS A 35 14.36 1.23 13.23
C LYS A 35 14.10 0.78 11.80
N VAL A 36 13.02 0.04 11.58
CA VAL A 36 12.43 -0.05 10.23
C VAL A 36 12.32 1.38 9.73
N SER A 37 13.10 1.71 8.69
CA SER A 37 13.29 3.11 8.31
C SER A 37 11.94 3.64 7.83
N TYR A 38 11.29 4.47 8.63
CA TYR A 38 10.07 5.21 8.27
C TYR A 38 10.23 5.90 6.91
N LEU A 39 11.45 6.33 6.59
CA LEU A 39 11.83 6.88 5.31
C LEU A 39 11.72 5.87 4.16
N GLY A 40 12.08 4.60 4.39
CA GLY A 40 11.98 3.52 3.41
C GLY A 40 10.54 3.19 3.04
N VAL A 41 9.65 3.14 4.03
CA VAL A 41 8.21 2.92 3.81
C VAL A 41 7.57 4.13 3.10
N LEU A 42 7.94 5.36 3.47
CA LEU A 42 7.46 6.58 2.80
C LEU A 42 7.92 6.66 1.33
N ILE A 43 9.20 6.36 1.05
CA ILE A 43 9.72 6.30 -0.32
C ILE A 43 9.01 5.21 -1.12
N GLN A 44 8.70 4.07 -0.49
CA GLN A 44 7.98 2.98 -1.13
C GLN A 44 6.52 3.35 -1.44
N ILE A 45 5.79 3.97 -0.51
CA ILE A 45 4.44 4.49 -0.75
C ILE A 45 4.47 5.52 -1.89
N ALA A 46 5.47 6.40 -1.92
CA ALA A 46 5.61 7.39 -3.00
C ALA A 46 5.86 6.72 -4.37
N VAL A 47 6.71 5.71 -4.44
CA VAL A 47 6.97 4.97 -5.70
C VAL A 47 5.73 4.20 -6.15
N LEU A 48 5.02 3.56 -5.22
CA LEU A 48 3.75 2.89 -5.47
C LEU A 48 2.66 3.84 -5.95
N ASP A 49 2.54 4.99 -5.31
CA ASP A 49 1.58 6.00 -5.69
C ASP A 49 1.88 6.52 -7.09
N ILE A 50 3.15 6.71 -7.45
CA ILE A 50 3.54 7.08 -8.82
C ILE A 50 3.12 6.00 -9.84
N VAL A 51 3.34 4.72 -9.55
CA VAL A 51 2.99 3.63 -10.47
C VAL A 51 1.47 3.44 -10.59
N PHE A 52 0.74 3.50 -9.46
CA PHE A 52 -0.71 3.32 -9.40
C PHE A 52 -1.48 4.55 -9.91
N SER A 53 -0.96 5.75 -9.64
CA SER A 53 -1.48 6.98 -10.22
C SER A 53 -1.25 7.01 -11.73
N LEU A 54 -0.09 6.56 -12.24
CA LEU A 54 0.14 6.47 -13.69
C LEU A 54 -0.84 5.53 -14.38
N ASP A 55 -1.14 4.35 -13.83
CA ASP A 55 -2.11 3.41 -14.43
C ASP A 55 -3.55 3.98 -14.40
N SER A 56 -3.96 4.53 -13.26
CA SER A 56 -5.29 5.14 -13.09
C SER A 56 -5.46 6.38 -13.98
N VAL A 57 -4.39 7.16 -14.15
CA VAL A 57 -4.35 8.30 -15.06
C VAL A 57 -4.38 7.82 -16.50
N ILE A 58 -3.53 6.89 -16.93
CA ILE A 58 -3.52 6.39 -18.31
C ILE A 58 -4.87 5.76 -18.68
N THR A 59 -5.50 5.01 -17.76
CA THR A 59 -6.84 4.46 -17.94
C THR A 59 -7.89 5.57 -18.04
N ALA A 60 -7.79 6.62 -17.21
CA ALA A 60 -8.67 7.79 -17.30
C ALA A 60 -8.42 8.63 -18.57
N VAL A 61 -7.17 8.79 -19.02
CA VAL A 61 -6.78 9.45 -20.28
C VAL A 61 -7.39 8.69 -21.47
N GLY A 62 -7.36 7.36 -21.42
CA GLY A 62 -7.94 6.48 -22.44
C GLY A 62 -9.47 6.50 -22.49
N MET A 63 -10.13 6.90 -21.41
CA MET A 63 -11.60 6.95 -21.29
C MET A 63 -12.20 8.37 -21.32
N ALA A 64 -11.44 9.42 -20.99
CA ALA A 64 -11.93 10.79 -20.87
C ALA A 64 -11.45 11.67 -22.03
N SER A 65 -12.39 12.26 -22.75
CA SER A 65 -12.14 13.19 -23.86
C SER A 65 -11.69 14.60 -23.40
N HIS A 66 -11.64 14.88 -22.09
CA HIS A 66 -11.36 16.20 -21.54
C HIS A 66 -10.10 16.23 -20.67
N LEU A 67 -8.96 16.34 -21.35
CA LEU A 67 -7.61 16.50 -20.80
C LEU A 67 -7.51 17.49 -19.61
N PRO A 68 -8.14 18.70 -19.65
CA PRO A 68 -8.04 19.65 -18.54
C PRO A 68 -8.67 19.17 -17.23
N VAL A 69 -9.79 18.46 -17.29
CA VAL A 69 -10.50 17.95 -16.10
C VAL A 69 -9.68 16.88 -15.40
N MET A 70 -9.04 16.03 -16.20
CA MET A 70 -8.18 14.96 -15.70
C MET A 70 -6.93 15.50 -15.02
N ILE A 71 -6.25 16.50 -15.61
CA ILE A 71 -5.10 17.15 -14.97
C ILE A 71 -5.52 17.74 -13.62
N LEU A 72 -6.67 18.42 -13.58
CA LEU A 72 -7.18 19.00 -12.34
C LEU A 72 -7.48 17.93 -11.28
N ALA A 73 -8.08 16.81 -11.67
CA ALA A 73 -8.37 15.68 -10.78
C ALA A 73 -7.09 15.08 -10.17
N ILE A 74 -6.03 14.91 -10.96
CA ILE A 74 -4.73 14.40 -10.50
C ILE A 74 -4.10 15.38 -9.51
N MET A 75 -4.09 16.67 -9.85
CA MET A 75 -3.52 17.71 -8.99
C MET A 75 -4.23 17.75 -7.63
N ILE A 76 -5.56 17.63 -7.61
CA ILE A 76 -6.33 17.57 -6.36
C ILE A 76 -6.00 16.28 -5.59
N ALA A 77 -5.97 15.12 -6.26
CA ALA A 77 -5.68 13.85 -5.63
C ALA A 77 -4.29 13.83 -4.95
N VAL A 78 -3.26 14.29 -5.66
CA VAL A 78 -1.89 14.40 -5.11
C VAL A 78 -1.86 15.39 -3.95
N GLY A 79 -2.54 16.54 -4.06
CA GLY A 79 -2.62 17.51 -2.98
C GLY A 79 -3.25 16.94 -1.70
N VAL A 80 -4.35 16.19 -1.84
CA VAL A 80 -5.01 15.49 -0.73
C VAL A 80 -4.09 14.43 -0.12
N MET A 81 -3.39 13.67 -0.96
CA MET A 81 -2.47 12.64 -0.49
C MET A 81 -1.31 13.23 0.31
N MET A 82 -0.67 14.29 -0.19
CA MET A 82 0.42 14.96 0.53
C MET A 82 -0.03 15.50 1.88
N PHE A 83 -1.24 16.07 1.94
CA PHE A 83 -1.83 16.55 3.18
C PHE A 83 -2.10 15.41 4.18
N ALA A 84 -2.57 14.26 3.69
CA ALA A 84 -2.92 13.11 4.51
C ALA A 84 -1.73 12.19 4.85
N ALA A 85 -0.60 12.30 4.14
CA ALA A 85 0.53 11.38 4.28
C ALA A 85 1.09 11.32 5.71
N LYS A 86 1.25 12.48 6.36
CA LYS A 86 1.77 12.56 7.74
C LYS A 86 0.84 11.90 8.78
N PRO A 87 -0.44 12.29 8.90
CA PRO A 87 -1.33 11.66 9.88
C PRO A 87 -1.59 10.17 9.59
N ILE A 88 -1.61 9.76 8.32
CA ILE A 88 -1.70 8.34 7.96
C ILE A 88 -0.44 7.60 8.40
N GLY A 89 0.74 8.16 8.15
CA GLY A 89 2.02 7.58 8.58
C GLY A 89 2.09 7.37 10.09
N ASP A 90 1.81 8.42 10.87
CA ASP A 90 1.81 8.36 12.34
C ASP A 90 0.83 7.29 12.88
N PHE A 91 -0.33 7.12 12.22
CA PHE A 91 -1.33 6.11 12.58
C PHE A 91 -0.86 4.68 12.30
N VAL A 92 -0.22 4.45 11.15
CA VAL A 92 0.37 3.16 10.75
C VAL A 92 1.51 2.79 11.68
N ASP A 93 2.33 3.76 12.08
CA ASP A 93 3.49 3.56 12.96
C ASP A 93 3.07 3.18 14.39
N THR A 94 1.93 3.72 14.84
CA THR A 94 1.36 3.41 16.16
C THR A 94 0.71 2.02 16.22
N HIS A 95 0.30 1.44 15.07
CA HIS A 95 -0.39 0.15 14.99
C HIS A 95 0.39 -0.85 14.11
N PRO A 96 1.29 -1.67 14.68
CA PRO A 96 2.14 -2.59 13.93
C PRO A 96 1.38 -3.58 13.04
N THR A 97 0.20 -4.03 13.47
CA THR A 97 -0.68 -4.90 12.69
C THR A 97 -1.21 -4.23 11.42
N LEU A 98 -1.46 -2.91 11.49
CA LEU A 98 -1.90 -2.12 10.35
C LEU A 98 -0.76 -1.89 9.34
N LYS A 99 0.49 -1.79 9.81
CA LYS A 99 1.69 -1.79 8.96
C LYS A 99 1.84 -3.11 8.19
N ILE A 100 1.70 -4.24 8.86
CA ILE A 100 1.75 -5.57 8.21
C ILE A 100 0.60 -5.71 7.21
N LEU A 101 -0.60 -5.21 7.56
CA LEU A 101 -1.75 -5.21 6.66
C LEU A 101 -1.49 -4.38 5.39
N ALA A 102 -0.87 -3.20 5.52
CA ALA A 102 -0.49 -2.37 4.38
C ALA A 102 0.52 -3.10 3.47
N LEU A 103 1.56 -3.72 4.03
CA LEU A 103 2.52 -4.52 3.26
C LEU A 103 1.87 -5.71 2.56
N ALA A 104 0.87 -6.35 3.18
CA ALA A 104 0.09 -7.41 2.55
C ALA A 104 -0.75 -6.90 1.37
N PHE A 105 -1.31 -5.69 1.45
CA PHE A 105 -1.98 -5.06 0.31
C PHE A 105 -1.02 -4.80 -0.84
N LEU A 106 0.24 -4.42 -0.56
CA LEU A 106 1.25 -4.25 -1.60
C LEU A 106 1.56 -5.57 -2.32
N ILE A 107 1.58 -6.70 -1.61
CA ILE A 107 1.70 -8.03 -2.23
C ILE A 107 0.49 -8.33 -3.11
N LEU A 108 -0.73 -8.09 -2.61
CA LEU A 108 -1.97 -8.32 -3.35
C LEU A 108 -2.01 -7.49 -4.64
N VAL A 109 -1.64 -6.20 -4.57
CA VAL A 109 -1.52 -5.31 -5.74
C VAL A 109 -0.40 -5.79 -6.67
N GLY A 110 0.74 -6.22 -6.14
CA GLY A 110 1.83 -6.79 -6.94
C GLY A 110 1.40 -8.02 -7.74
N ILE A 111 0.61 -8.92 -7.13
CA ILE A 111 0.02 -10.07 -7.81
C ILE A 111 -0.95 -9.61 -8.90
N SER A 112 -1.80 -8.61 -8.63
CA SER A 112 -2.72 -8.04 -9.61
C SER A 112 -1.99 -7.47 -10.83
N LEU A 113 -0.90 -6.73 -10.62
CA LEU A 113 -0.11 -6.15 -11.71
C LEU A 113 0.57 -7.22 -12.57
N ILE A 114 1.06 -8.29 -11.95
CA ILE A 114 1.60 -9.44 -12.69
C ILE A 114 0.49 -10.12 -13.50
N ALA A 115 -0.68 -10.35 -12.92
CA ALA A 115 -1.81 -10.95 -13.61
C ALA A 115 -2.24 -10.10 -14.82
N GLU A 116 -2.42 -8.79 -14.64
CA GLU A 116 -2.74 -7.86 -15.72
C GLU A 116 -1.66 -7.85 -16.82
N SER A 117 -0.38 -7.99 -16.44
CA SER A 117 0.73 -8.05 -17.42
C SER A 117 0.77 -9.33 -18.26
N LEU A 118 0.04 -10.37 -17.83
CA LEU A 118 -0.15 -11.65 -18.53
C LEU A 118 -1.53 -11.73 -19.21
N ASP A 119 -2.21 -10.58 -19.39
CA ASP A 119 -3.58 -10.47 -19.91
C ASP A 119 -4.65 -11.18 -19.05
N ILE A 120 -4.31 -11.60 -17.82
CA ILE A 120 -5.24 -12.17 -16.85
C ILE A 120 -5.91 -11.04 -16.09
N HIS A 121 -7.15 -10.76 -16.47
CA HIS A 121 -7.93 -9.69 -15.86
C HIS A 121 -8.56 -10.15 -14.55
N ILE A 122 -8.00 -9.71 -13.43
CA ILE A 122 -8.63 -9.85 -12.11
C ILE A 122 -9.58 -8.67 -11.93
N PRO A 123 -10.89 -8.92 -11.69
CA PRO A 123 -11.82 -7.81 -11.49
C PRO A 123 -11.42 -7.01 -10.24
N LYS A 124 -11.10 -5.72 -10.43
CA LYS A 124 -10.60 -4.82 -9.38
C LYS A 124 -11.53 -4.76 -8.15
N GLY A 125 -12.83 -4.99 -8.35
CA GLY A 125 -13.83 -5.08 -7.28
C GLY A 125 -13.51 -6.12 -6.20
N TYR A 126 -12.96 -7.29 -6.57
CA TYR A 126 -12.56 -8.31 -5.59
C TYR A 126 -11.39 -7.83 -4.73
N ILE A 127 -10.43 -7.13 -5.34
CA ILE A 127 -9.26 -6.59 -4.64
C ILE A 127 -9.69 -5.48 -3.68
N TYR A 128 -10.53 -4.55 -4.14
CA TYR A 128 -11.05 -3.48 -3.30
C TYR A 128 -11.92 -4.00 -2.15
N PHE A 129 -12.73 -5.03 -2.42
CA PHE A 129 -13.51 -5.69 -1.37
C PHE A 129 -12.60 -6.36 -0.34
N ALA A 130 -11.57 -7.09 -0.77
CA ALA A 130 -10.61 -7.72 0.13
C ALA A 130 -9.84 -6.70 0.98
N MET A 131 -9.39 -5.59 0.38
CA MET A 131 -8.74 -4.51 1.12
C MET A 131 -9.69 -3.86 2.14
N GLY A 132 -10.90 -3.49 1.72
CA GLY A 132 -11.89 -2.86 2.61
C GLY A 132 -12.30 -3.78 3.75
N PHE A 133 -12.60 -5.04 3.47
CA PHE A 133 -12.94 -6.05 4.49
C PHE A 133 -11.81 -6.21 5.51
N SER A 134 -10.56 -6.32 5.04
CA SER A 134 -9.41 -6.50 5.93
C SER A 134 -9.17 -5.30 6.85
N VAL A 135 -9.36 -4.07 6.35
CA VAL A 135 -9.30 -2.86 7.18
C VAL A 135 -10.41 -2.88 8.24
N VAL A 136 -11.64 -3.25 7.89
CA VAL A 136 -12.75 -3.36 8.85
C VAL A 136 -12.43 -4.37 9.94
N VAL A 137 -11.95 -5.56 9.56
CA VAL A 137 -11.53 -6.60 10.51
C VAL A 137 -10.42 -6.08 11.43
N GLU A 138 -9.43 -5.39 10.87
CA GLU A 138 -8.32 -4.86 11.66
C GLU A 138 -8.76 -3.73 12.61
N MET A 139 -9.69 -2.88 12.19
CA MET A 139 -10.27 -1.85 13.07
C MET A 139 -11.03 -2.49 14.24
N ILE A 140 -11.73 -3.61 14.02
CA ILE A 140 -12.34 -4.40 15.09
C ILE A 140 -11.27 -4.98 16.00
N ASN A 141 -10.20 -5.54 15.43
CA ASN A 141 -9.08 -6.15 16.17
C ASN A 141 -8.37 -5.13 17.09
N ILE A 142 -8.09 -3.93 16.57
CA ILE A 142 -7.51 -2.82 17.34
C ILE A 142 -8.44 -2.40 18.49
N ARG A 143 -9.76 -2.33 18.23
CA ARG A 143 -10.75 -1.98 19.26
C ARG A 143 -10.85 -3.05 20.33
N MET A 144 -10.85 -4.33 19.95
CA MET A 144 -10.91 -5.46 20.86
C MET A 144 -9.67 -5.53 21.77
N ARG A 145 -8.48 -5.31 21.20
CA ARG A 145 -7.22 -5.26 21.96
C ARG A 145 -7.19 -4.12 22.98
N ARG A 146 -7.87 -3.00 22.71
CA ARG A 146 -8.05 -1.91 23.69
C ARG A 146 -9.02 -2.25 24.81
N LEU A 147 -10.04 -3.07 24.55
CA LEU A 147 -11.03 -3.48 25.56
C LEU A 147 -10.53 -4.61 26.48
N MET A 148 -9.54 -5.39 26.03
CA MET A 148 -8.92 -6.48 26.79
C MET A 148 -7.71 -6.03 27.63
N LYS A 149 -7.31 -4.75 27.56
CA LYS A 149 -6.36 -4.11 28.46
C LYS A 149 -7.09 -3.39 29.58
#